data_AF-A0A2D7UAF8-F1
#
_entry.id   AF-A0A2D7UAF8-F1
#
_cell.length_a   1.000
_cell.length_b   1.000
_cell.length_c   1.000
_cell.angle_alpha   90.00
_cell.angle_beta   90.00
_cell.angle_gamma   90.00
#
_symmetry.space_group_name_H-M   'P 1'
#
loop_
_entity.id
_entity.type
_entity.pdbx_description
1 polymer ?
#
loop_
_entity_poly.entity_id
_entity_poly.type
_entity_poly.pdbx_seq_one_letter_code
_entity_poly.pdbx_strand_id
1 'polypeptide(L)'
;MKVGCPREVLDGEKRVAMTPDSVRQIQKLGYDCVIESGAGVAAGFADTAYEEAGAAVVKTAASLWKQSDIVVKVRGVAAKEEKHLRTDQTVISLLWPGQNAALLETFSKAGTNAIAMDMVPRISRAQKMDVLSSMANIAGYRAVIEAGNQFGRFFTGQITAAGKVPPAKVLVIGAGVAGLAAIGTATSLGAIVRAFDVRPEVAEQIESMGADFLMLEFGEDGSGEGGYAKPASPEFIEKEMELFRAQAPEIDIVITTALIPGRPAPKLWP
;
A
#
# COMPACT_ATOMS: atom_id res chain seq x y z
N MET A 1 -21.17 -14.93 16.67
CA MET A 1 -20.44 -15.16 15.41
C MET A 1 -18.94 -15.07 15.69
N LYS A 2 -18.11 -15.83 14.96
CA LYS A 2 -16.66 -15.88 15.14
C LYS A 2 -15.91 -15.28 13.95
N VAL A 3 -14.97 -14.38 14.22
CA VAL A 3 -14.03 -13.82 13.24
C VAL A 3 -12.71 -14.57 13.33
N GLY A 4 -12.30 -15.23 12.25
CA GLY A 4 -11.06 -15.97 12.14
C GLY A 4 -9.99 -15.23 11.35
N CYS A 5 -8.75 -15.26 11.80
CA CYS A 5 -7.59 -14.80 11.05
C CYS A 5 -6.59 -15.96 10.88
N PRO A 6 -6.54 -16.62 9.71
CA PRO A 6 -5.50 -17.62 9.43
C PRO A 6 -4.15 -16.94 9.23
N ARG A 7 -3.08 -17.73 9.29
CA ARG A 7 -1.74 -17.30 8.89
C ARG A 7 -1.70 -17.11 7.37
N GLU A 8 -1.04 -16.06 6.91
CA GLU A 8 -0.81 -15.89 5.48
C GLU A 8 0.13 -16.96 4.93
N VAL A 9 -0.18 -17.44 3.73
CA VAL A 9 0.45 -18.65 3.17
C VAL A 9 1.26 -18.40 1.90
N LEU A 10 1.30 -17.14 1.44
CA LEU A 10 2.16 -16.69 0.35
C LEU A 10 3.57 -16.45 0.89
N ASP A 11 4.57 -16.94 0.17
CA ASP A 11 5.96 -16.78 0.56
C ASP A 11 6.34 -15.30 0.65
N GLY A 12 6.99 -14.93 1.76
CA GLY A 12 7.41 -13.55 2.02
C GLY A 12 6.32 -12.61 2.55
N GLU A 13 5.05 -13.05 2.66
CA GLU A 13 4.02 -12.27 3.33
C GLU A 13 4.26 -12.26 4.84
N LYS A 14 4.46 -11.06 5.39
CA LYS A 14 4.77 -10.85 6.82
C LYS A 14 3.64 -10.18 7.58
N ARG A 15 2.61 -9.70 6.89
CA ARG A 15 1.46 -9.03 7.51
C ARG A 15 0.46 -10.05 8.03
N VAL A 16 -0.39 -9.60 8.95
CA VAL A 16 -1.52 -10.35 9.51
C VAL A 16 -2.77 -9.48 9.45
N ALA A 17 -3.93 -10.08 9.18
CA ALA A 17 -5.18 -9.33 9.00
C ALA A 17 -5.80 -8.84 10.32
N MET A 18 -5.33 -9.39 11.45
CA MET A 18 -5.82 -9.08 12.78
C MET A 18 -4.63 -8.90 13.73
N THR A 19 -4.55 -7.74 14.37
CA THR A 19 -3.62 -7.44 15.48
C THR A 19 -4.31 -7.63 16.83
N PRO A 20 -3.57 -7.78 17.95
CA PRO A 20 -4.16 -7.80 19.29
C PRO A 20 -5.08 -6.60 19.59
N ASP A 21 -4.76 -5.40 19.09
CA ASP A 21 -5.62 -4.23 19.25
C ASP A 21 -6.93 -4.37 18.49
N SER A 22 -6.87 -4.86 17.24
CA SER A 22 -8.08 -5.10 16.46
C SER A 22 -8.95 -6.22 17.05
N VAL A 23 -8.38 -7.22 17.72
CA VAL A 23 -9.13 -8.23 18.49
C VAL A 23 -10.01 -7.54 19.53
N ARG A 24 -9.43 -6.66 20.35
CA ARG A 24 -10.19 -5.93 21.38
C ARG A 24 -11.30 -5.08 20.78
N GLN A 25 -11.06 -4.48 19.61
CA GLN A 25 -12.07 -3.68 18.90
C GLN A 25 -13.21 -4.55 18.36
N ILE A 26 -12.89 -5.69 17.77
CA ILE A 26 -13.87 -6.64 17.23
C ILE A 26 -14.72 -7.26 18.35
N GLN A 27 -14.11 -7.56 19.50
CA GLN A 27 -14.84 -8.06 20.68
C GLN A 27 -15.82 -7.04 21.24
N LYS A 28 -15.49 -5.74 21.21
CA LYS A 28 -16.44 -4.66 21.59
C LYS A 28 -17.68 -4.61 20.71
N LEU A 29 -17.59 -5.12 19.47
CA LEU A 29 -18.74 -5.27 18.57
C LEU A 29 -19.55 -6.55 18.84
N GLY A 30 -19.11 -7.39 19.79
CA GLY A 30 -19.80 -8.62 20.20
C GLY A 30 -19.37 -9.89 19.45
N TYR A 31 -18.24 -9.86 18.75
CA TYR A 31 -17.72 -11.04 18.04
C TYR A 31 -16.59 -11.72 18.79
N ASP A 32 -16.58 -13.05 18.78
CA ASP A 32 -15.42 -13.83 19.23
C ASP A 32 -14.32 -13.79 18.17
N CYS A 33 -13.07 -13.73 18.59
CA CYS A 33 -11.91 -13.76 17.70
C CYS A 33 -11.16 -15.08 17.82
N VAL A 34 -10.74 -15.61 16.67
CA VAL A 34 -9.93 -16.82 16.55
C VAL A 34 -8.73 -16.52 15.68
N ILE A 35 -7.54 -16.89 16.13
CA ILE A 35 -6.27 -16.68 15.41
C ILE A 35 -5.57 -18.04 15.21
N GLU A 36 -4.99 -18.26 14.04
CA GLU A 36 -4.10 -19.41 13.84
C GLU A 36 -2.78 -19.18 14.59
N SER A 37 -2.29 -20.20 15.29
CA SER A 37 -1.01 -20.15 15.97
C SER A 37 0.11 -19.74 15.01
N GLY A 38 0.90 -18.75 15.41
CA GLY A 38 2.00 -18.20 14.62
C GLY A 38 1.57 -17.21 13.53
N ALA A 39 0.29 -16.87 13.38
CA ALA A 39 -0.18 -15.97 12.32
C ALA A 39 0.43 -14.55 12.40
N GLY A 40 0.61 -14.04 13.61
CA GLY A 40 1.13 -12.68 13.85
C GLY A 40 2.64 -12.58 14.02
N VAL A 41 3.38 -13.70 14.08
CA VAL A 41 4.80 -13.71 14.48
C VAL A 41 5.66 -12.86 13.55
N ALA A 42 5.45 -12.96 12.24
CA ALA A 42 6.20 -12.17 11.25
C ALA A 42 5.89 -10.66 11.31
N ALA A 43 4.73 -10.29 11.88
CA ALA A 43 4.31 -8.92 12.13
C ALA A 43 4.71 -8.41 13.53
N GLY A 44 5.40 -9.23 14.33
CA GLY A 44 5.83 -8.88 15.69
C GLY A 44 4.83 -9.19 16.79
N PHE A 45 3.77 -9.97 16.52
CA PHE A 45 2.77 -10.36 17.51
C PHE A 45 2.88 -11.85 17.86
N ALA A 46 3.27 -12.15 19.10
CA ALA A 46 3.27 -13.51 19.62
C ALA A 46 1.85 -14.01 19.92
N ASP A 47 1.64 -15.33 19.93
CA ASP A 47 0.35 -15.95 20.23
C ASP A 47 -0.19 -15.52 21.61
N THR A 48 0.68 -15.37 22.61
CA THR A 48 0.29 -14.91 23.96
C THR A 48 -0.33 -13.51 23.95
N ALA A 49 0.09 -12.62 23.05
CA ALA A 49 -0.49 -11.29 22.92
C ALA A 49 -1.94 -11.35 22.40
N TYR A 50 -2.27 -12.35 21.57
CA TYR A 50 -3.64 -12.60 21.13
C TYR A 50 -4.50 -13.18 22.25
N GLU A 51 -3.95 -14.11 23.04
CA GLU A 51 -4.63 -14.68 24.22
C GLU A 51 -4.95 -13.59 25.26
N GLU A 52 -3.98 -12.71 25.56
CA GLU A 52 -4.16 -11.54 26.44
C GLU A 52 -5.14 -10.50 25.90
N ALA A 53 -5.31 -10.46 24.57
CA ALA A 53 -6.33 -9.66 23.92
C ALA A 53 -7.72 -10.34 23.91
N GLY A 54 -7.81 -11.60 24.33
CA GLY A 54 -9.04 -12.38 24.44
C GLY A 54 -9.38 -13.23 23.22
N ALA A 55 -8.49 -13.34 22.22
CA ALA A 55 -8.69 -14.23 21.09
C ALA A 55 -8.34 -15.68 21.44
N ALA A 56 -9.07 -16.64 20.87
CA ALA A 56 -8.72 -18.05 20.95
C ALA A 56 -7.63 -18.39 19.92
N VAL A 57 -6.48 -18.90 20.36
CA VAL A 57 -5.42 -19.41 19.48
C VAL A 57 -5.68 -20.87 19.12
N VAL A 58 -5.72 -21.19 17.83
CA VAL A 58 -5.92 -22.56 17.35
C VAL A 58 -4.71 -23.06 16.55
N LYS A 59 -4.39 -24.35 16.69
CA LYS A 59 -3.15 -24.94 16.15
C LYS A 59 -3.11 -25.07 14.63
N THR A 60 -4.27 -25.12 13.96
CA THR A 60 -4.33 -25.41 12.52
C THR A 60 -5.29 -24.49 11.80
N ALA A 61 -4.91 -24.10 10.57
CA ALA A 61 -5.80 -23.38 9.65
C ALA A 61 -7.14 -24.11 9.49
N ALA A 62 -7.14 -25.43 9.26
CA ALA A 62 -8.37 -26.19 9.07
C ALA A 62 -9.36 -26.05 10.24
N SER A 63 -8.87 -26.03 11.48
CA SER A 63 -9.72 -25.81 12.66
C SER A 63 -10.28 -24.38 12.70
N LEU A 64 -9.45 -23.39 12.39
CA LEU A 64 -9.87 -21.98 12.31
C LEU A 64 -10.97 -21.79 11.27
N TRP A 65 -10.68 -22.20 10.02
CA TRP A 65 -11.62 -22.06 8.91
C TRP A 65 -12.94 -22.76 9.19
N LYS A 66 -12.94 -23.93 9.83
CA LYS A 66 -14.17 -24.68 10.15
C LYS A 66 -15.08 -23.95 11.13
N GLN A 67 -14.52 -23.21 12.10
CA GLN A 67 -15.28 -22.59 13.20
C GLN A 67 -15.57 -21.10 13.01
N SER A 68 -14.98 -20.45 12.01
CA SER A 68 -15.08 -19.00 11.79
C SER A 68 -16.17 -18.63 10.79
N ASP A 69 -17.19 -17.89 11.22
CA ASP A 69 -18.27 -17.37 10.36
C ASP A 69 -17.77 -16.30 9.39
N ILE A 70 -16.83 -15.47 9.87
CA ILE A 70 -16.13 -14.47 9.08
C ILE A 70 -14.66 -14.82 9.09
N VAL A 71 -14.00 -14.83 7.95
CA VAL A 71 -12.55 -14.99 7.83
C VAL A 71 -11.95 -13.69 7.29
N VAL A 72 -11.02 -13.12 8.02
CA VAL A 72 -10.26 -11.93 7.61
C VAL A 72 -8.87 -12.36 7.16
N LYS A 73 -8.47 -11.93 5.97
CA LYS A 73 -7.14 -12.17 5.40
C LYS A 73 -6.59 -10.87 4.81
N VAL A 74 -5.28 -10.81 4.66
CA VAL A 74 -4.62 -9.72 3.94
C VAL A 74 -4.77 -9.95 2.44
N ARG A 75 -4.39 -11.15 1.97
CA ARG A 75 -4.45 -11.52 0.56
C ARG A 75 -5.68 -12.39 0.28
N GLY A 76 -6.01 -12.50 -1.00
CA GLY A 76 -7.04 -13.44 -1.47
C GLY A 76 -6.70 -14.88 -1.11
N VAL A 77 -7.72 -15.72 -1.10
CA VAL A 77 -7.61 -17.15 -0.78
C VAL A 77 -6.70 -17.83 -1.81
N ALA A 78 -5.63 -18.46 -1.36
CA ALA A 78 -4.73 -19.21 -2.24
C ALA A 78 -5.35 -20.57 -2.61
N ALA A 79 -4.92 -21.16 -3.73
CA ALA A 79 -5.42 -22.46 -4.22
C ALA A 79 -5.45 -23.56 -3.13
N LYS A 80 -4.44 -23.62 -2.26
CA LYS A 80 -4.37 -24.61 -1.16
C LYS A 80 -5.34 -24.36 -0.01
N GLU A 81 -5.91 -23.15 0.07
CA GLU A 81 -6.89 -22.73 1.07
C GLU A 81 -8.34 -22.88 0.56
N GLU A 82 -8.57 -22.97 -0.76
CA GLU A 82 -9.92 -23.01 -1.35
C GLU A 82 -10.81 -24.12 -0.78
N LYS A 83 -10.22 -25.27 -0.46
CA LYS A 83 -10.89 -26.41 0.19
C LYS A 83 -11.49 -26.09 1.57
N HIS A 84 -11.13 -24.95 2.16
CA HIS A 84 -11.63 -24.50 3.45
C HIS A 84 -12.84 -23.57 3.35
N LEU A 85 -13.16 -23.10 2.15
CA LEU A 85 -14.36 -22.32 1.89
C LEU A 85 -15.61 -23.15 2.14
N ARG A 86 -16.64 -22.50 2.67
CA ARG A 86 -17.93 -23.14 2.94
C ARG A 86 -19.09 -22.19 2.67
N THR A 87 -20.26 -22.77 2.49
CA THR A 87 -21.52 -22.02 2.29
C THR A 87 -21.80 -21.12 3.49
N ASP A 88 -22.33 -19.92 3.21
CA ASP A 88 -22.70 -18.87 4.18
C ASP A 88 -21.56 -18.29 5.03
N GLN A 89 -20.30 -18.69 4.78
CA GLN A 89 -19.13 -18.02 5.35
C GLN A 89 -18.86 -16.70 4.61
N THR A 90 -18.34 -15.69 5.32
CA THR A 90 -17.87 -14.44 4.72
C THR A 90 -16.35 -14.36 4.76
N VAL A 91 -15.70 -14.03 3.65
CA VAL A 91 -14.25 -13.74 3.60
C VAL A 91 -14.04 -12.27 3.26
N ILE A 92 -13.21 -11.60 4.04
CA ILE A 92 -12.82 -10.20 3.84
C ILE A 92 -11.32 -10.16 3.55
N SER A 93 -10.93 -9.73 2.34
CA SER A 93 -9.53 -9.68 1.91
C SER A 93 -9.33 -8.83 0.65
N LEU A 94 -8.09 -8.66 0.20
CA LEU A 94 -7.80 -8.19 -1.16
C LEU A 94 -8.09 -9.31 -2.17
N LEU A 95 -9.03 -9.09 -3.09
CA LEU A 95 -9.47 -10.10 -4.08
C LEU A 95 -9.09 -9.77 -5.51
N TRP A 96 -8.99 -8.48 -5.87
CA TRP A 96 -8.74 -8.04 -7.24
C TRP A 96 -9.68 -8.68 -8.27
N PRO A 97 -11.03 -8.49 -8.16
CA PRO A 97 -12.02 -9.20 -8.97
C PRO A 97 -11.81 -9.05 -10.49
N GLY A 98 -11.37 -7.86 -10.93
CA GLY A 98 -11.12 -7.59 -12.36
C GLY A 98 -9.96 -8.39 -12.96
N GLN A 99 -9.09 -8.97 -12.13
CA GLN A 99 -7.90 -9.71 -12.55
C GLN A 99 -7.97 -11.21 -12.21
N ASN A 100 -8.93 -11.65 -11.39
CA ASN A 100 -8.94 -12.99 -10.78
C ASN A 100 -10.27 -13.73 -10.99
N ALA A 101 -10.66 -13.94 -12.26
CA ALA A 101 -11.91 -14.63 -12.59
C ALA A 101 -12.01 -16.04 -11.96
N ALA A 102 -10.92 -16.81 -11.95
CA ALA A 102 -10.89 -18.16 -11.35
C ALA A 102 -11.15 -18.15 -9.83
N LEU A 103 -10.67 -17.11 -9.12
CA LEU A 103 -10.95 -16.96 -7.70
C LEU A 103 -12.43 -16.67 -7.48
N LEU A 104 -13.03 -15.79 -8.29
CA LEU A 104 -14.47 -15.49 -8.20
C LEU A 104 -15.34 -16.73 -8.45
N GLU A 105 -14.97 -17.56 -9.43
CA GLU A 105 -15.66 -18.84 -9.66
C GLU A 105 -15.58 -19.76 -8.45
N THR A 106 -14.44 -19.79 -7.76
CA THR A 106 -14.24 -20.63 -6.57
C THR A 106 -15.16 -20.19 -5.44
N PHE A 107 -15.25 -18.88 -5.18
CA PHE A 107 -16.20 -18.32 -4.21
C PHE A 107 -17.65 -18.63 -4.57
N SER A 108 -18.00 -18.48 -5.86
CA SER A 108 -19.34 -18.78 -6.37
C SER A 108 -19.71 -20.25 -6.17
N LYS A 109 -18.81 -21.19 -6.53
CA LYS A 109 -19.02 -22.64 -6.38
C LYS A 109 -19.15 -23.05 -4.90
N ALA A 110 -18.42 -22.40 -4.00
CA ALA A 110 -18.47 -22.68 -2.56
C ALA A 110 -19.71 -22.09 -1.85
N GLY A 111 -20.42 -21.14 -2.48
CA GLY A 111 -21.49 -20.39 -1.83
C GLY A 111 -20.99 -19.49 -0.70
N THR A 112 -19.73 -19.01 -0.79
CA THR A 112 -19.09 -18.15 0.20
C THR A 112 -19.26 -16.67 -0.19
N ASN A 113 -19.59 -15.82 0.77
CA ASN A 113 -19.64 -14.37 0.58
C ASN A 113 -18.23 -13.78 0.55
N ALA A 114 -17.98 -12.84 -0.37
CA ALA A 114 -16.70 -12.16 -0.52
C ALA A 114 -16.87 -10.64 -0.35
N ILE A 115 -16.03 -10.05 0.52
CA ILE A 115 -15.88 -8.59 0.63
C ILE A 115 -14.47 -8.24 0.16
N ALA A 116 -14.38 -7.65 -1.04
CA ALA A 116 -13.14 -7.22 -1.66
C ALA A 116 -12.71 -5.85 -1.12
N MET A 117 -11.63 -5.81 -0.33
CA MET A 117 -11.14 -4.55 0.26
C MET A 117 -10.53 -3.60 -0.79
N ASP A 118 -10.08 -4.13 -1.93
CA ASP A 118 -9.62 -3.35 -3.08
C ASP A 118 -10.76 -2.70 -3.89
N MET A 119 -12.02 -3.07 -3.62
CA MET A 119 -13.21 -2.51 -4.27
C MET A 119 -13.94 -1.48 -3.39
N VAL A 120 -13.35 -1.07 -2.26
CA VAL A 120 -13.91 0.01 -1.42
C VAL A 120 -13.96 1.31 -2.24
N PRO A 121 -15.12 1.96 -2.37
CA PRO A 121 -15.24 3.16 -3.18
C PRO A 121 -14.46 4.32 -2.56
N ARG A 122 -13.74 5.08 -3.38
CA ARG A 122 -12.96 6.25 -2.96
C ARG A 122 -13.85 7.47 -2.75
N ILE A 123 -14.65 7.42 -1.69
CA ILE A 123 -15.57 8.49 -1.26
C ILE A 123 -15.33 8.82 0.21
N SER A 124 -15.63 10.05 0.63
CA SER A 124 -15.26 10.57 1.97
C SER A 124 -15.69 9.67 3.13
N ARG A 125 -16.92 9.11 3.08
CA ARG A 125 -17.44 8.22 4.14
C ARG A 125 -16.70 6.88 4.27
N ALA A 126 -16.00 6.46 3.21
CA ALA A 126 -15.33 5.16 3.14
C ALA A 126 -13.80 5.25 3.31
N GLN A 127 -13.23 6.46 3.46
CA GLN A 127 -11.79 6.66 3.60
C GLN A 127 -11.15 5.84 4.73
N LYS A 128 -11.84 5.67 5.87
CA LYS A 128 -11.37 4.86 7.00
C LYS A 128 -11.25 3.36 6.68
N MET A 129 -11.87 2.90 5.60
CA MET A 129 -11.85 1.50 5.14
C MET A 129 -10.92 1.30 3.93
N ASP A 130 -10.29 2.35 3.42
CA ASP A 130 -9.42 2.28 2.25
C ASP A 130 -8.06 1.66 2.59
N VAL A 131 -7.98 0.35 2.38
CA VAL A 131 -6.73 -0.42 2.56
C VAL A 131 -5.67 -0.03 1.53
N LEU A 132 -6.06 0.39 0.32
CA LEU A 132 -5.10 0.73 -0.74
C LEU A 132 -4.35 2.00 -0.37
N SER A 133 -5.06 3.01 0.14
CA SER A 133 -4.45 4.24 0.67
C SER A 133 -3.54 3.94 1.87
N SER A 134 -3.99 3.08 2.80
CA SER A 134 -3.18 2.68 3.95
C SER A 134 -1.86 2.01 3.53
N MET A 135 -1.92 1.06 2.59
CA MET A 135 -0.74 0.36 2.10
C MET A 135 0.15 1.25 1.23
N ALA A 136 -0.43 2.15 0.44
CA ALA A 136 0.32 3.12 -0.35
C ALA A 136 1.12 4.08 0.55
N ASN A 137 0.53 4.55 1.65
CA ASN A 137 1.21 5.42 2.61
C ASN A 137 2.43 4.71 3.23
N ILE A 138 2.25 3.47 3.70
CA ILE A 138 3.36 2.65 4.23
C ILE A 138 4.43 2.42 3.15
N ALA A 139 4.03 2.13 1.91
CA ALA A 139 4.96 1.90 0.81
C ALA A 139 5.81 3.13 0.49
N GLY A 140 5.22 4.33 0.48
CA GLY A 140 5.94 5.57 0.25
C GLY A 140 6.96 5.89 1.34
N TYR A 141 6.56 5.74 2.61
CA TYR A 141 7.49 5.84 3.74
C TYR A 141 8.62 4.80 3.61
N ARG A 142 8.27 3.52 3.39
CA ARG A 142 9.25 2.44 3.32
C ARG A 142 10.23 2.63 2.16
N ALA A 143 9.77 3.14 1.02
CA ALA A 143 10.64 3.40 -0.14
C ALA A 143 11.79 4.34 0.21
N VAL A 144 11.55 5.38 1.02
CA VAL A 144 12.60 6.30 1.47
C VAL A 144 13.57 5.62 2.43
N ILE A 145 13.08 4.78 3.33
CA ILE A 145 13.94 4.01 4.25
C ILE A 145 14.83 3.02 3.48
N GLU A 146 14.29 2.33 2.48
CA GLU A 146 15.08 1.44 1.62
C GLU A 146 16.13 2.23 0.84
N ALA A 147 15.75 3.39 0.28
CA ALA A 147 16.68 4.27 -0.43
C ALA A 147 17.82 4.74 0.49
N GLY A 148 17.50 5.17 1.73
CA GLY A 148 18.50 5.55 2.72
C GLY A 148 19.44 4.42 3.13
N ASN A 149 18.95 3.18 3.18
CA ASN A 149 19.80 2.02 3.48
C ASN A 149 20.76 1.67 2.33
N GLN A 150 20.38 1.94 1.09
CA GLN A 150 21.21 1.67 -0.10
C GLN A 150 22.10 2.85 -0.51
N PHE A 151 21.74 4.07 -0.12
CA PHE A 151 22.44 5.28 -0.51
C PHE A 151 23.64 5.57 0.40
N GLY A 152 24.84 5.65 -0.19
CA GLY A 152 26.10 5.78 0.55
C GLY A 152 26.43 7.17 1.10
N ARG A 153 25.48 8.11 1.10
CA ARG A 153 25.66 9.50 1.58
C ARG A 153 24.50 9.92 2.49
N PHE A 154 24.67 11.02 3.20
CA PHE A 154 23.61 11.58 4.05
C PHE A 154 22.46 12.15 3.22
N PHE A 155 21.23 11.99 3.72
CA PHE A 155 20.07 12.76 3.24
C PHE A 155 20.19 14.22 3.68
N THR A 156 20.43 14.44 4.97
CA THR A 156 20.53 15.77 5.56
C THR A 156 21.86 16.43 5.22
N GLY A 157 21.79 17.66 4.68
CA GLY A 157 22.97 18.51 4.53
C GLY A 157 23.50 18.96 5.90
N GLN A 158 24.82 19.01 6.04
CA GLN A 158 25.47 19.33 7.32
C GLN A 158 26.70 20.20 7.11
N ILE A 159 26.98 21.09 8.06
CA ILE A 159 28.28 21.76 8.18
C ILE A 159 28.94 21.21 9.44
N THR A 160 30.10 20.60 9.27
CA THR A 160 30.89 20.02 10.35
C THR A 160 32.30 20.59 10.35
N ALA A 161 33.10 20.26 11.36
CA ALA A 161 34.52 20.60 11.39
C ALA A 161 35.30 20.01 10.18
N ALA A 162 34.81 18.91 9.58
CA ALA A 162 35.42 18.26 8.42
C ALA A 162 34.96 18.85 7.07
N GLY A 163 34.08 19.86 7.08
CA GLY A 163 33.57 20.52 5.88
C GLY A 163 32.05 20.46 5.73
N LYS A 164 31.57 20.95 4.59
CA LYS A 164 30.15 21.02 4.23
C LYS A 164 29.76 19.84 3.35
N VAL A 165 28.74 19.10 3.76
CA VAL A 165 28.09 18.06 2.97
C VAL A 165 26.74 18.60 2.48
N PRO A 166 26.48 18.64 1.15
CA PRO A 166 25.17 19.05 0.65
C PRO A 166 24.11 17.99 0.96
N PRO A 167 22.82 18.38 1.08
CA PRO A 167 21.72 17.43 1.20
C PRO A 167 21.57 16.59 -0.07
N ALA A 168 21.01 15.39 0.08
CA ALA A 168 20.61 14.56 -1.05
C ALA A 168 19.48 15.23 -1.84
N LYS A 169 19.42 14.99 -3.14
CA LYS A 169 18.34 15.41 -4.03
C LYS A 169 17.47 14.20 -4.38
N VAL A 170 16.18 14.28 -4.03
CA VAL A 170 15.20 13.20 -4.26
C VAL A 170 14.16 13.68 -5.27
N LEU A 171 13.94 12.89 -6.32
CA LEU A 171 12.84 13.10 -7.26
C LEU A 171 11.72 12.06 -7.02
N VAL A 172 10.50 12.53 -6.83
CA VAL A 172 9.31 11.67 -6.71
C VAL A 172 8.44 11.82 -7.97
N ILE A 173 8.22 10.74 -8.70
CA ILE A 173 7.39 10.72 -9.92
C ILE A 173 6.05 10.08 -9.59
N GLY A 174 4.98 10.88 -9.63
CA GLY A 174 3.65 10.57 -9.13
C GLY A 174 3.48 11.05 -7.68
N ALA A 175 2.44 11.83 -7.43
CA ALA A 175 2.05 12.36 -6.12
C ALA A 175 0.65 11.88 -5.71
N GLY A 176 0.41 10.57 -5.89
CA GLY A 176 -0.63 9.86 -5.15
C GLY A 176 -0.25 9.67 -3.68
N VAL A 177 -1.02 8.86 -2.93
CA VAL A 177 -0.78 8.63 -1.49
C VAL A 177 0.65 8.12 -1.20
N ALA A 178 1.18 7.22 -2.02
CA ALA A 178 2.56 6.74 -1.87
C ALA A 178 3.59 7.83 -2.18
N GLY A 179 3.38 8.61 -3.24
CA GLY A 179 4.26 9.72 -3.61
C GLY A 179 4.32 10.78 -2.52
N LEU A 180 3.17 11.23 -2.02
CA LEU A 180 3.10 12.21 -0.93
C LEU A 180 3.76 11.68 0.35
N ALA A 181 3.58 10.41 0.70
CA ALA A 181 4.26 9.82 1.85
C ALA A 181 5.79 9.77 1.67
N ALA A 182 6.26 9.48 0.45
CA ALA A 182 7.68 9.54 0.10
C ALA A 182 8.24 10.98 0.18
N ILE A 183 7.49 11.97 -0.34
CA ILE A 183 7.85 13.39 -0.26
C ILE A 183 8.02 13.80 1.20
N GLY A 184 6.99 13.59 2.03
CA GLY A 184 7.05 13.99 3.44
C GLY A 184 8.19 13.30 4.20
N THR A 185 8.41 12.01 3.94
CA THR A 185 9.50 11.27 4.58
C THR A 185 10.87 11.80 4.14
N ALA A 186 11.11 11.99 2.84
CA ALA A 186 12.37 12.52 2.32
C ALA A 186 12.65 13.96 2.80
N THR A 187 11.64 14.83 2.79
CA THR A 187 11.75 16.20 3.31
C THR A 187 12.10 16.18 4.80
N SER A 188 11.44 15.33 5.60
CA SER A 188 11.74 15.21 7.04
C SER A 188 13.16 14.72 7.34
N LEU A 189 13.78 13.97 6.43
CA LEU A 189 15.18 13.57 6.50
C LEU A 189 16.14 14.67 6.01
N GLY A 190 15.64 15.83 5.61
CA GLY A 190 16.43 16.99 5.19
C GLY A 190 16.96 16.93 3.77
N ALA A 191 16.37 16.08 2.91
CA ALA A 191 16.66 16.09 1.47
C ALA A 191 16.00 17.29 0.78
N ILE A 192 16.57 17.69 -0.36
CA ILE A 192 15.89 18.57 -1.33
C ILE A 192 14.98 17.67 -2.16
N VAL A 193 13.67 17.89 -2.09
CA VAL A 193 12.70 17.06 -2.78
C VAL A 193 12.11 17.82 -3.96
N ARG A 194 12.13 17.19 -5.13
CA ARG A 194 11.40 17.61 -6.32
C ARG A 194 10.32 16.57 -6.60
N ALA A 195 9.15 16.97 -7.05
CA ALA A 195 8.08 16.04 -7.36
C ALA A 195 7.36 16.40 -8.66
N PHE A 196 6.95 15.39 -9.40
CA PHE A 196 6.19 15.54 -10.62
C PHE A 196 4.88 14.74 -10.52
N ASP A 197 3.77 15.33 -10.95
CA ASP A 197 2.51 14.63 -11.19
C ASP A 197 1.83 15.29 -12.39
N VAL A 198 1.13 14.51 -13.18
CA VAL A 198 0.42 15.01 -14.37
C VAL A 198 -0.84 15.80 -14.01
N ARG A 199 -1.28 15.72 -12.75
CA ARG A 199 -2.44 16.44 -12.20
C ARG A 199 -1.99 17.78 -11.62
N PRO A 200 -2.48 18.93 -12.13
CA PRO A 200 -2.09 20.23 -11.58
C PRO A 200 -2.62 20.47 -10.15
N GLU A 201 -3.73 19.83 -9.77
CA GLU A 201 -4.38 20.06 -8.46
C GLU A 201 -3.59 19.54 -7.26
N VAL A 202 -2.55 18.73 -7.46
CA VAL A 202 -1.67 18.27 -6.37
C VAL A 202 -0.47 19.18 -6.11
N ALA A 203 -0.27 20.22 -6.92
CA ALA A 203 0.84 21.16 -6.76
C ALA A 203 0.87 21.79 -5.36
N GLU A 204 -0.26 22.33 -4.89
CA GLU A 204 -0.37 22.95 -3.55
C GLU A 204 -0.05 21.94 -2.44
N GLN A 205 -0.45 20.67 -2.60
CA GLN A 205 -0.15 19.62 -1.63
C GLN A 205 1.36 19.34 -1.58
N ILE A 206 2.01 19.19 -2.73
CA ILE A 206 3.45 18.95 -2.85
C ILE A 206 4.24 20.11 -2.21
N GLU A 207 3.89 21.34 -2.58
CA GLU A 207 4.56 22.55 -2.10
C GLU A 207 4.36 22.74 -0.58
N SER A 208 3.16 22.45 -0.06
CA SER A 208 2.89 22.49 1.39
C SER A 208 3.77 21.51 2.20
N MET A 209 4.26 20.45 1.56
CA MET A 209 5.15 19.45 2.14
C MET A 209 6.64 19.82 1.96
N GLY A 210 6.95 21.00 1.42
CA GLY A 210 8.31 21.51 1.25
C GLY A 210 9.06 20.93 0.05
N ALA A 211 8.35 20.42 -0.95
CA ALA A 211 8.95 19.93 -2.19
C ALA A 211 8.67 20.88 -3.37
N ASP A 212 9.60 20.93 -4.32
CA ASP A 212 9.43 21.70 -5.56
C ASP A 212 8.54 20.92 -6.53
N PHE A 213 7.40 21.50 -6.94
CA PHE A 213 6.58 20.91 -7.99
C PHE A 213 7.20 21.17 -9.37
N LEU A 214 7.56 20.10 -10.07
CA LEU A 214 8.01 20.16 -11.45
C LEU A 214 6.77 20.20 -12.35
N MET A 215 6.49 21.37 -12.91
CA MET A 215 5.39 21.56 -13.83
C MET A 215 5.85 21.38 -15.28
N LEU A 216 5.11 20.60 -16.06
CA LEU A 216 5.19 20.64 -17.52
C LEU A 216 4.22 21.73 -18.01
N GLU A 217 4.74 22.73 -18.73
CA GLU A 217 3.90 23.67 -19.47
C GLU A 217 3.31 22.96 -20.69
N PHE A 218 2.15 22.32 -20.50
CA PHE A 218 1.43 21.63 -21.58
C PHE A 218 -0.07 21.94 -21.50
N GLY A 219 -0.71 22.22 -22.63
CA GLY A 219 -2.09 22.72 -22.70
C GLY A 219 -3.20 21.69 -22.46
N GLU A 220 -2.86 20.45 -22.09
CA GLU A 220 -3.82 19.38 -21.83
C GLU A 220 -3.94 19.08 -20.32
N ASP A 221 -5.18 19.01 -19.83
CA ASP A 221 -5.49 18.60 -18.45
C ASP A 221 -5.39 17.06 -18.31
N GLY A 222 -4.37 16.61 -17.58
CA GLY A 222 -4.09 15.20 -17.30
C GLY A 222 -5.01 14.53 -16.27
N SER A 223 -5.97 15.27 -15.68
CA SER A 223 -6.90 14.74 -14.67
C SER A 223 -7.89 13.72 -15.26
N GLY A 224 -8.08 12.59 -14.55
CA GLY A 224 -9.04 11.53 -14.87
C GLY A 224 -10.02 11.26 -13.72
N GLU A 225 -10.82 10.19 -13.83
CA GLU A 225 -11.83 9.86 -12.81
C GLU A 225 -11.24 9.22 -11.54
N GLY A 226 -11.87 9.49 -10.39
CA GLY A 226 -11.53 8.83 -9.12
C GLY A 226 -10.14 9.18 -8.56
N GLY A 227 -9.57 10.34 -8.96
CA GLY A 227 -8.24 10.78 -8.56
C GLY A 227 -7.10 10.12 -9.33
N TYR A 228 -7.39 9.37 -10.40
CA TYR A 228 -6.38 8.84 -11.32
C TYR A 228 -6.15 9.78 -12.50
N ALA A 229 -4.98 9.68 -13.13
CA ALA A 229 -4.66 10.41 -14.35
C ALA A 229 -5.26 9.75 -15.60
N LYS A 230 -5.51 10.55 -16.65
CA LYS A 230 -5.79 10.06 -18.00
C LYS A 230 -4.52 9.49 -18.67
N PRO A 231 -4.66 8.57 -19.64
CA PRO A 231 -3.54 8.23 -20.52
C PRO A 231 -2.99 9.48 -21.22
N ALA A 232 -1.68 9.70 -21.15
CA ALA A 232 -1.02 10.84 -21.76
C ALA A 232 -0.88 10.67 -23.29
N SER A 233 -0.94 11.80 -24.02
CA SER A 233 -0.62 11.87 -25.44
C SER A 233 0.87 11.56 -25.68
N PRO A 234 1.26 11.03 -26.86
CA PRO A 234 2.67 10.78 -27.18
C PRO A 234 3.55 12.03 -27.01
N GLU A 235 3.05 13.20 -27.40
CA GLU A 235 3.74 14.49 -27.27
C GLU A 235 3.94 14.88 -25.80
N PHE A 236 2.96 14.62 -24.94
CA PHE A 236 3.09 14.84 -23.50
C PHE A 236 4.16 13.93 -22.91
N ILE A 237 4.16 12.63 -23.26
CA ILE A 237 5.16 11.66 -22.79
C ILE A 237 6.56 12.08 -23.22
N GLU A 238 6.73 12.59 -24.44
CA GLU A 238 8.04 13.07 -24.91
C GLU A 238 8.55 14.23 -24.06
N LYS A 239 7.69 15.23 -23.79
CA LYS A 239 8.03 16.39 -22.93
C LYS A 239 8.28 15.99 -21.48
N GLU A 240 7.50 15.06 -20.95
CA GLU A 240 7.70 14.46 -19.63
C GLU A 240 9.07 13.77 -19.53
N MET A 241 9.45 12.99 -20.55
CA MET A 241 10.76 12.34 -20.59
C MET A 241 11.91 13.33 -20.78
N GLU A 242 11.73 14.42 -21.54
CA GLU A 242 12.70 15.53 -21.63
C GLU A 242 12.95 16.16 -20.26
N LEU A 243 11.88 16.45 -19.51
CA LEU A 243 11.98 16.97 -18.14
C LEU A 243 12.77 16.01 -17.24
N PHE A 244 12.45 14.71 -17.24
CA PHE A 244 13.15 13.74 -16.40
C PHE A 244 14.63 13.59 -16.78
N ARG A 245 14.96 13.58 -18.07
CA ARG A 245 16.36 13.58 -18.53
C ARG A 245 17.11 14.83 -18.10
N ALA A 246 16.46 15.99 -18.06
CA ALA A 246 17.08 17.22 -17.58
C ALA A 246 17.32 17.19 -16.05
N GLN A 247 16.48 16.49 -15.29
CA GLN A 247 16.66 16.31 -13.85
C GLN A 247 17.75 15.28 -13.51
N ALA A 248 17.84 14.18 -14.27
CA ALA A 248 18.65 13.01 -13.95
C ALA A 248 20.13 13.29 -13.53
N PRO A 249 20.88 14.24 -14.13
CA PRO A 249 22.26 14.52 -13.73
C PRO A 249 22.41 15.09 -12.31
N GLU A 250 21.34 15.65 -11.75
CA GLU A 250 21.36 16.27 -10.42
C GLU A 250 20.74 15.42 -9.31
N ILE A 251 19.97 14.39 -9.66
CA ILE A 251 19.18 13.62 -8.68
C ILE A 251 20.01 12.45 -8.15
N ASP A 252 20.02 12.30 -6.83
CA ASP A 252 20.67 11.17 -6.16
C ASP A 252 19.74 9.95 -6.07
N ILE A 253 18.44 10.19 -5.83
CA ILE A 253 17.44 9.16 -5.54
C ILE A 253 16.16 9.46 -6.31
N VAL A 254 15.59 8.44 -6.96
CA VAL A 254 14.34 8.54 -7.70
C VAL A 254 13.34 7.56 -7.14
N ILE A 255 12.13 8.02 -6.83
CA ILE A 255 11.02 7.19 -6.35
C ILE A 255 9.86 7.32 -7.35
N THR A 256 9.57 6.25 -8.08
CA THR A 256 8.49 6.20 -9.06
C THR A 256 7.24 5.53 -8.48
N THR A 257 6.10 6.23 -8.53
CA THR A 257 4.81 5.75 -7.99
C THR A 257 3.66 5.76 -9.00
N ALA A 258 3.94 6.12 -10.26
CA ALA A 258 2.97 6.08 -11.35
C ALA A 258 2.48 4.65 -11.63
N LEU A 259 1.26 4.33 -11.19
CA LEU A 259 0.65 3.01 -11.35
C LEU A 259 -0.87 3.14 -11.58
N ILE A 260 -1.37 2.43 -12.58
CA ILE A 260 -2.81 2.25 -12.83
C ILE A 260 -3.13 0.77 -12.65
N PRO A 261 -4.04 0.39 -11.72
CA PRO A 261 -4.42 -1.00 -11.52
C PRO A 261 -4.88 -1.68 -12.82
N GLY A 262 -4.37 -2.89 -13.08
CA GLY A 262 -4.73 -3.67 -14.27
C GLY A 262 -4.02 -3.26 -15.57
N ARG A 263 -3.10 -2.28 -15.55
CA ARG A 263 -2.30 -1.89 -16.71
C ARG A 263 -0.79 -2.01 -16.40
N PRO A 264 0.05 -2.25 -17.42
CA PRO A 264 1.49 -2.09 -17.28
C PRO A 264 1.84 -0.69 -16.79
N ALA A 265 2.78 -0.59 -15.85
CA ALA A 265 3.29 0.71 -15.41
C ALA A 265 4.05 1.40 -16.56
N PRO A 266 3.96 2.74 -16.67
CA PRO A 266 4.69 3.49 -17.68
C PRO A 266 6.21 3.46 -17.42
N LYS A 267 7.01 3.48 -18.49
CA LYS A 267 8.47 3.50 -18.42
C LYS A 267 8.95 4.95 -18.41
N LEU A 268 9.11 5.52 -17.20
CA LEU A 268 9.33 6.96 -17.01
C LEU A 268 10.78 7.34 -16.64
N TRP A 269 11.65 6.39 -16.31
CA TRP A 269 13.03 6.68 -15.93
C TRP A 269 14.02 6.07 -16.93
N PRO A 270 15.00 6.85 -17.45
CA PRO A 270 15.95 6.41 -18.47
C PRO A 270 17.00 5.40 -17.96
#